data_AF-A0A5C9CH53-F1
#
_entry.id   AF-A0A5C9CH53-F1
#
_cell.length_a   1.000
_cell.length_b   1.000
_cell.length_c   1.000
_cell.angle_alpha   90.00
_cell.angle_beta   90.00
_cell.angle_gamma   90.00
#
_symmetry.space_group_name_H-M   'P 1'
#
loop_
_entity.id
_entity.type
_entity.pdbx_description
1 polymer ?
#
loop_
_entity_poly.entity_id
_entity_poly.type
_entity_poly.pdbx_seq_one_letter_code
_entity_poly.pdbx_strand_id
1 'polypeptide(L)'
;MLGQEIAPTEYDLRFRCLGFPVRVSPWFWLTSAIVIWNVSERLDHRLVGVLAVFISILIHELGHALAIRHYGGRSEVVLAMFGGYATCNVNPSRMGNIIIAAAGPAAGLLLWGVLYLLVRQFPLQILTAHEYMQTLIGVLLWANLSWSLLNLLPVWPLDGGRISHQVIGRFRAFDAWELMLKLSILICAGIVAWCAFEFAQHGDGDRFLMIMFALLGFQNFQTLQASTRGRW
;
A
#
# COMPACT_ATOMS: atom_id res chain seq x y z
N MET A 1 4.01 -14.71 10.69
CA MET A 1 5.21 -13.92 11.07
C MET A 1 5.54 -12.90 9.98
N LEU A 2 4.69 -11.87 9.81
CA LEU A 2 4.93 -10.74 8.88
C LEU A 2 4.46 -9.44 9.57
N GLY A 3 4.87 -9.30 10.82
CA GLY A 3 4.79 -8.07 11.63
C GLY A 3 6.13 -7.77 12.30
N GLN A 4 7.21 -8.43 11.85
CA GLN A 4 8.56 -8.05 12.20
C GLN A 4 9.01 -6.97 11.22
N GLU A 5 9.44 -5.83 11.76
CA GLU A 5 10.19 -4.82 11.02
C GLU A 5 11.24 -5.54 10.16
N ILE A 6 11.19 -5.34 8.85
CA ILE A 6 12.15 -5.98 7.94
C ILE A 6 13.54 -5.55 8.38
N ALA A 7 14.34 -6.52 8.83
CA ALA A 7 15.67 -6.29 9.34
C ALA A 7 16.48 -5.47 8.32
N PRO A 8 17.20 -4.43 8.76
CA PRO A 8 18.02 -3.64 7.86
C PRO A 8 19.06 -4.53 7.17
N THR A 9 19.21 -4.35 5.86
CA THR A 9 20.28 -5.01 5.09
C THR A 9 21.34 -4.00 4.69
N GLU A 10 22.55 -4.47 4.39
CA GLU A 10 23.64 -3.63 3.85
C GLU A 10 23.32 -3.06 2.47
N TYR A 11 22.37 -3.67 1.76
CA TYR A 11 21.92 -3.29 0.42
C TYR A 11 20.75 -2.30 0.44
N ASP A 12 20.31 -1.87 1.63
CA ASP A 12 19.22 -0.90 1.74
C ASP A 12 19.69 0.50 1.30
N LEU A 13 18.98 1.10 0.35
CA LEU A 13 19.19 2.50 -0.01
C LEU A 13 18.63 3.40 1.10
N ARG A 14 19.47 4.29 1.65
CA ARG A 14 19.09 5.20 2.74
C ARG A 14 19.30 6.65 2.33
N PHE A 15 18.27 7.46 2.51
CA PHE A 15 18.33 8.90 2.26
C PHE A 15 17.35 9.64 3.17
N ARG A 16 17.28 10.97 3.06
CA ARG A 16 16.29 11.79 3.77
C ARG A 16 15.35 12.46 2.77
N CYS A 17 14.05 12.43 3.06
CA CYS A 17 13.03 13.12 2.27
C CYS A 17 12.13 13.93 3.22
N LEU A 18 12.00 15.24 2.99
CA LEU A 18 11.17 16.14 3.83
C LEU A 18 11.45 16.01 5.35
N GLY A 19 12.73 15.78 5.70
CA GLY A 19 13.19 15.57 7.07
C GLY A 19 12.94 14.17 7.65
N PHE A 20 12.27 13.27 6.93
CA PHE A 20 12.10 11.86 7.31
C PHE A 20 13.28 11.01 6.81
N PRO A 21 13.83 10.11 7.62
CA PRO A 21 14.68 9.02 7.13
C PRO A 21 13.84 8.10 6.24
N VAL A 22 14.36 7.78 5.05
CA VAL A 22 13.76 6.86 4.10
C VAL A 22 14.72 5.71 3.83
N ARG A 23 14.21 4.49 3.91
CA ARG A 23 14.93 3.25 3.64
C ARG A 23 14.20 2.46 2.56
N VAL A 24 14.92 2.04 1.53
CA VAL A 24 14.35 1.24 0.43
C VAL A 24 15.09 -0.07 0.34
N SER A 25 14.36 -1.16 0.59
CA SER A 25 14.88 -2.52 0.46
C SER A 25 15.04 -2.91 -1.01
N PRO A 26 16.04 -3.72 -1.39
CA PRO A 26 16.18 -4.26 -2.75
C PRO A 26 14.90 -4.95 -3.27
N TRP A 27 14.15 -5.60 -2.37
CA TRP A 27 12.91 -6.29 -2.72
C TRP A 27 11.83 -5.36 -3.26
N PHE A 28 11.84 -4.08 -2.87
CA PHE A 28 10.92 -3.08 -3.39
C PHE A 28 11.10 -2.87 -4.90
N TRP A 29 12.35 -2.83 -5.37
CA TRP A 29 12.65 -2.62 -6.78
C TRP A 29 12.23 -3.81 -7.62
N LEU A 30 12.45 -5.02 -7.11
CA LEU A 30 12.02 -6.25 -7.77
C LEU A 30 10.50 -6.31 -7.92
N THR A 31 9.75 -6.05 -6.85
CA THR A 31 8.28 -6.12 -6.93
C THR A 31 7.68 -4.99 -7.74
N SER A 32 8.25 -3.78 -7.65
CA SER A 32 7.86 -2.68 -8.53
C SER A 32 8.03 -3.06 -10.00
N ALA A 33 9.15 -3.70 -10.37
CA ALA A 33 9.41 -4.17 -11.73
C ALA A 33 8.41 -5.25 -12.20
N ILE A 34 8.00 -6.16 -11.30
CA ILE A 34 6.97 -7.18 -11.61
C ILE A 34 5.61 -6.52 -11.84
N VAL A 35 5.22 -5.57 -10.99
CA VAL A 35 3.92 -4.88 -11.10
C VAL A 35 3.82 -4.10 -12.41
N ILE A 36 4.88 -3.42 -12.83
CA ILE A 36 4.87 -2.62 -14.07
C ILE A 36 5.21 -3.44 -15.33
N TRP A 37 5.42 -4.75 -15.22
CA TRP A 37 5.98 -5.56 -16.30
C TRP A 37 5.16 -5.47 -17.59
N ASN A 38 3.83 -5.46 -17.45
CA ASN A 38 2.88 -5.41 -18.55
C ASN A 38 2.53 -3.97 -19.00
N VAL A 39 3.17 -2.94 -18.45
CA VAL A 39 2.89 -1.53 -18.81
C VAL A 39 3.48 -1.17 -20.18
N SER A 40 4.60 -1.76 -20.57
CA SER A 40 5.26 -1.50 -21.86
C SER A 40 6.17 -2.67 -22.24
N GLU A 41 6.40 -2.88 -23.54
CA GLU A 41 7.42 -3.82 -24.03
C GLU A 41 8.85 -3.25 -23.94
N ARG A 42 8.98 -1.93 -23.90
CA ARG A 42 10.29 -1.27 -23.89
C ARG A 42 10.82 -1.13 -22.45
N LEU A 43 12.09 -1.47 -22.26
CA LEU A 43 12.73 -1.49 -20.94
C LEU A 43 12.85 -0.09 -20.31
N ASP A 44 13.14 0.93 -21.09
CA ASP A 44 13.20 2.34 -20.68
C ASP A 44 11.86 2.82 -20.08
N HIS A 45 10.74 2.53 -20.73
CA HIS A 45 9.40 2.83 -20.19
C HIS A 45 9.10 2.06 -18.90
N ARG A 46 9.54 0.79 -18.80
CA ARG A 46 9.42 0.01 -17.58
C ARG A 46 10.19 0.66 -16.42
N LEU A 47 11.40 1.15 -16.66
CA LEU A 47 12.20 1.87 -15.65
C LEU A 47 11.51 3.15 -15.19
N VAL A 48 10.91 3.91 -16.11
CA VAL A 48 10.08 5.08 -15.77
C VAL A 48 8.86 4.67 -14.94
N GLY A 49 8.23 3.54 -15.26
CA GLY A 49 7.14 2.97 -14.46
C GLY A 49 7.57 2.59 -13.04
N VAL A 50 8.73 1.95 -12.88
CA VAL A 50 9.30 1.65 -11.55
C VAL A 50 9.53 2.93 -10.75
N LEU A 51 10.07 3.98 -11.38
CA LEU A 51 10.25 5.28 -10.74
C LEU A 51 8.90 5.90 -10.33
N ALA A 52 7.88 5.79 -11.16
CA ALA A 52 6.53 6.27 -10.85
C ALA A 52 5.91 5.53 -9.65
N VAL A 53 6.05 4.21 -9.57
CA VAL A 53 5.62 3.39 -8.43
C VAL A 53 6.36 3.77 -7.16
N PHE A 54 7.68 3.96 -7.25
CA PHE A 54 8.50 4.47 -6.15
C PHE A 54 7.98 5.82 -5.62
N ILE A 55 7.75 6.80 -6.49
CA ILE A 55 7.22 8.11 -6.11
C ILE A 55 5.84 7.97 -5.47
N SER A 56 4.95 7.14 -6.04
CA SER A 56 3.60 6.91 -5.54
C SER A 56 3.61 6.34 -4.11
N ILE A 57 4.36 5.26 -3.88
CA ILE A 57 4.40 4.61 -2.56
C ILE A 57 5.13 5.49 -1.55
N LEU A 58 6.19 6.19 -1.96
CA LEU A 58 6.87 7.16 -1.10
C LEU A 58 5.92 8.27 -0.62
N ILE A 59 5.10 8.83 -1.50
CA ILE A 59 4.13 9.87 -1.15
C ILE A 59 3.06 9.34 -0.20
N HIS A 60 2.57 8.11 -0.44
CA HIS A 60 1.65 7.42 0.48
C HIS A 60 2.27 7.30 1.89
N GLU A 61 3.47 6.74 2.00
CA GLU A 61 4.12 6.55 3.30
C GLU A 61 4.50 7.87 3.98
N LEU A 62 4.88 8.89 3.20
CA LEU A 62 5.10 10.24 3.74
C LEU A 62 3.81 10.83 4.32
N GLY A 63 2.64 10.50 3.76
CA GLY A 63 1.34 10.86 4.33
C GLY A 63 1.18 10.35 5.76
N HIS A 64 1.46 9.07 6.00
CA HIS A 64 1.48 8.49 7.35
C HIS A 64 2.53 9.16 8.24
N ALA A 65 3.75 9.32 7.74
CA ALA A 65 4.85 9.87 8.51
C ALA A 65 4.58 11.32 8.96
N LEU A 66 3.95 12.13 8.09
CA LEU A 66 3.49 13.49 8.42
C LEU A 66 2.41 13.47 9.50
N ALA A 67 1.42 12.58 9.40
CA ALA A 67 0.40 12.43 10.42
C ALA A 67 0.99 11.99 11.77
N ILE A 68 1.92 11.03 11.77
CA ILE A 68 2.62 10.57 12.98
C ILE A 68 3.38 11.74 13.63
N ARG A 69 4.08 12.56 12.83
CA ARG A 69 4.80 13.75 13.30
C ARG A 69 3.86 14.79 13.89
N HIS A 70 2.66 14.96 13.32
CA HIS A 70 1.64 15.85 13.88
C HIS A 70 1.22 15.42 15.31
N TYR A 71 1.18 14.12 15.58
CA TYR A 71 0.96 13.56 16.92
C TYR A 71 2.22 13.54 17.81
N GLY A 72 3.31 14.24 17.41
CA GLY A 72 4.56 14.32 18.16
C GLY A 72 5.48 13.10 18.01
N GLY A 73 5.15 12.18 17.11
CA GLY A 73 5.94 10.97 16.87
C GLY A 73 7.15 11.17 15.97
N ARG A 74 8.09 10.23 16.06
CA ARG A 74 9.19 10.06 15.10
C ARG A 74 8.81 8.91 14.18
N SER A 75 9.14 9.08 12.89
CA SER A 75 8.81 8.12 11.86
C SER A 75 9.96 7.98 10.87
N GLU A 76 10.25 6.74 10.52
CA GLU A 76 11.11 6.32 9.42
C GLU A 76 10.22 5.64 8.37
N VAL A 77 10.38 6.04 7.12
CA VAL A 77 9.66 5.44 5.98
C VAL A 77 10.48 4.27 5.45
N VAL A 78 9.90 3.08 5.43
CA VAL A 78 10.54 1.87 4.90
C VAL A 78 9.74 1.37 3.70
N LEU A 79 10.39 1.26 2.54
CA LEU A 79 9.82 0.68 1.33
C LEU A 79 10.34 -0.75 1.13
N ALA A 80 9.44 -1.70 0.91
CA ALA A 80 9.72 -3.14 0.86
C ALA A 80 8.80 -3.91 -0.11
N MET A 81 8.92 -5.25 -0.11
CA MET A 81 8.35 -6.16 -1.11
C MET A 81 6.86 -5.91 -1.44
N PHE A 82 6.01 -5.68 -0.45
CA PHE A 82 4.57 -5.44 -0.66
C PHE A 82 4.15 -3.98 -0.36
N GLY A 83 5.00 -3.00 -0.67
CA GLY A 83 4.69 -1.58 -0.50
C GLY A 83 5.64 -0.89 0.46
N GLY A 84 5.13 -0.28 1.51
CA GLY A 84 5.93 0.37 2.53
C GLY A 84 5.26 0.37 3.89
N TYR A 85 5.96 0.90 4.89
CA TYR A 85 5.38 1.28 6.15
C TYR A 85 6.16 2.46 6.76
N ALA A 86 5.44 3.34 7.44
CA ALA A 86 6.00 4.35 8.31
C ALA A 86 6.07 3.82 9.76
N THR A 87 7.24 3.86 10.39
CA THR A 87 7.37 3.48 11.80
C THR A 87 6.61 4.49 12.68
N CYS A 88 5.95 4.00 13.72
CA CYS A 88 5.16 4.80 14.64
C CYS A 88 5.57 4.48 16.07
N ASN A 89 6.07 5.48 16.80
CA ASN A 89 6.51 5.35 18.19
C ASN A 89 5.57 6.05 19.18
N VAL A 90 4.41 6.48 18.73
CA VAL A 90 3.37 7.11 19.55
C VAL A 90 2.18 6.17 19.68
N ASN A 91 1.43 6.31 20.77
CA ASN A 91 0.17 5.61 20.96
C ASN A 91 -0.99 6.63 20.97
N PRO A 92 -1.43 7.07 19.78
CA PRO A 92 -2.47 8.07 19.68
C PRO A 92 -3.84 7.51 20.09
N SER A 93 -4.80 8.41 20.28
CA SER A 93 -6.19 8.02 20.54
C SER A 93 -6.75 7.17 19.38
N ARG A 94 -7.91 6.52 19.59
CA ARG A 94 -8.61 5.79 18.52
C ARG A 94 -8.78 6.63 17.25
N MET A 95 -9.18 7.89 17.40
CA MET A 95 -9.32 8.81 16.27
C MET A 95 -7.96 9.14 15.64
N GLY A 96 -6.91 9.31 16.45
CA GLY A 96 -5.57 9.55 15.91
C GLY A 96 -5.02 8.36 15.11
N ASN A 97 -5.29 7.12 15.54
CA ASN A 97 -4.97 5.93 14.76
C ASN A 97 -5.72 5.89 13.41
N ILE A 98 -7.00 6.28 13.40
CA ILE A 98 -7.78 6.39 12.15
C ILE A 98 -7.18 7.47 11.24
N ILE A 99 -6.86 8.65 11.78
CA ILE A 99 -6.28 9.75 11.01
C ILE A 99 -4.92 9.36 10.42
N ILE A 100 -4.04 8.73 11.21
CA ILE A 100 -2.74 8.26 10.73
C ILE A 100 -2.94 7.23 9.61
N ALA A 101 -3.79 6.23 9.80
CA ALA A 101 -4.06 5.22 8.78
C ALA A 101 -4.70 5.83 7.52
N ALA A 102 -5.58 6.82 7.64
CA ALA A 102 -6.18 7.48 6.48
C ALA A 102 -5.22 8.42 5.74
N ALA A 103 -4.15 8.90 6.40
CA ALA A 103 -3.26 9.91 5.85
C ALA A 103 -2.48 9.45 4.61
N GLY A 104 -2.09 8.16 4.54
CA GLY A 104 -1.42 7.61 3.37
C GLY A 104 -2.31 7.57 2.13
N PRO A 105 -3.47 6.88 2.19
CA PRO A 105 -4.44 6.88 1.09
C PRO A 105 -4.90 8.30 0.71
N ALA A 106 -5.07 9.20 1.69
CA ALA A 106 -5.42 10.59 1.42
C ALA A 106 -4.33 11.32 0.63
N ALA A 107 -3.04 11.11 0.95
CA ALA A 107 -1.93 11.69 0.22
C ALA A 107 -1.86 11.16 -1.23
N GLY A 108 -2.04 9.85 -1.41
CA GLY A 108 -2.10 9.23 -2.74
C GLY A 108 -3.28 9.76 -3.57
N LEU A 109 -4.50 9.76 -3.03
CA LEU A 109 -5.69 10.29 -3.71
C LEU A 109 -5.59 11.79 -4.00
N LEU A 110 -4.96 12.57 -3.12
CA LEU A 110 -4.69 13.99 -3.37
C LEU A 110 -3.75 14.16 -4.56
N LEU A 111 -2.64 13.41 -4.62
CA LEU A 111 -1.73 13.46 -5.76
C LEU A 111 -2.46 13.05 -7.06
N TRP A 112 -3.24 11.97 -7.00
CA TRP A 112 -4.06 11.53 -8.12
C TRP A 112 -5.00 12.63 -8.61
N GLY A 113 -5.75 13.26 -7.70
CA GLY A 113 -6.71 14.31 -8.03
C GLY A 113 -6.05 15.53 -8.66
N VAL A 114 -4.91 15.98 -8.11
CA VAL A 114 -4.13 17.10 -8.68
C VAL A 114 -3.65 16.75 -10.09
N LEU A 115 -3.03 15.59 -10.28
CA LEU A 115 -2.54 15.16 -11.60
C LEU A 115 -3.69 15.02 -12.61
N TYR A 116 -4.82 14.45 -12.19
CA TYR A 116 -6.00 14.29 -13.05
C TYR A 116 -6.55 15.64 -13.51
N LEU A 117 -6.66 16.61 -12.59
CA LEU A 117 -7.11 17.97 -12.93
C LEU A 117 -6.14 18.68 -13.87
N LEU A 118 -4.82 18.56 -13.64
CA LEU A 118 -3.80 19.11 -14.54
C LEU A 118 -3.90 18.52 -15.95
N VAL A 119 -4.02 17.19 -16.05
CA VAL A 119 -4.16 16.47 -17.32
C VAL A 119 -5.47 16.82 -18.04
N ARG A 120 -6.54 17.12 -17.31
CA ARG A 120 -7.80 17.59 -17.91
C ARG A 120 -7.75 19.04 -18.40
N GLN A 121 -7.06 19.91 -17.66
CA GLN A 121 -7.05 21.35 -17.92
C GLN A 121 -6.08 21.74 -19.04
N PHE A 122 -4.96 21.02 -19.16
CA PHE A 122 -3.97 21.25 -20.20
C PHE A 122 -4.03 20.12 -21.24
N PRO A 123 -3.91 20.41 -22.55
CA PRO A 123 -3.88 19.36 -23.57
C PRO A 123 -2.78 18.35 -23.22
N LEU A 124 -3.15 17.07 -23.16
CA LEU A 124 -2.20 15.96 -22.93
C LEU A 124 -0.96 16.11 -23.81
N GLN A 125 -1.14 16.49 -25.08
CA GLN A 125 -0.06 16.70 -26.04
C GLN A 125 1.02 17.71 -25.59
N ILE A 126 0.67 18.69 -24.75
CA ILE A 126 1.62 19.69 -24.24
C ILE A 126 2.30 19.18 -22.97
N LEU A 127 1.54 18.62 -22.03
CA LEU A 127 2.09 18.07 -20.79
C LEU A 127 2.88 16.79 -21.02
N THR A 128 2.56 16.04 -22.06
CA THR A 128 3.08 14.71 -22.35
C THR A 128 3.68 14.61 -23.74
N ALA A 129 4.17 15.74 -24.25
CA ALA A 129 4.88 15.84 -25.53
C ALA A 129 6.04 14.81 -25.65
N HIS A 130 6.60 14.39 -24.51
CA HIS A 130 7.58 13.32 -24.42
C HIS A 130 6.95 11.99 -23.99
N GLU A 131 7.30 10.92 -24.70
CA GLU A 131 6.81 9.55 -24.46
C GLU A 131 7.04 9.07 -23.01
N TYR A 132 8.15 9.45 -22.39
CA TYR A 132 8.44 9.13 -20.99
C TYR A 132 7.51 9.83 -20.01
N MET A 133 7.09 11.06 -20.32
CA MET A 133 6.17 11.82 -19.47
C MET A 133 4.77 11.21 -19.51
N GLN A 134 4.34 10.68 -20.67
CA GLN A 134 3.10 9.92 -20.79
C GLN A 134 3.09 8.71 -19.86
N THR A 135 4.17 7.92 -19.89
CA THR A 135 4.30 6.75 -19.01
C THR A 135 4.37 7.13 -17.55
N LEU A 136 5.16 8.15 -17.19
CA LEU A 136 5.28 8.62 -15.81
C LEU A 136 3.91 9.05 -15.25
N ILE A 137 3.20 9.93 -15.95
CA ILE A 137 1.90 10.45 -15.49
C ILE A 137 0.84 9.34 -15.49
N GLY A 138 0.81 8.49 -16.52
CA GLY A 138 -0.12 7.37 -16.61
C GLY A 138 0.04 6.39 -15.44
N VAL A 139 1.29 6.00 -15.14
CA VAL A 139 1.57 5.11 -14.01
C VAL A 139 1.33 5.81 -12.68
N LEU A 140 1.66 7.10 -12.53
CA LEU A 140 1.34 7.84 -11.31
C LEU A 140 -0.18 7.90 -11.05
N LEU A 141 -0.98 8.17 -12.08
CA LEU A 141 -2.44 8.18 -11.95
C LEU A 141 -2.96 6.79 -11.57
N TRP A 142 -2.53 5.75 -12.29
CA TRP A 142 -2.97 4.39 -12.00
C TRP A 142 -2.53 3.92 -10.61
N ALA A 143 -1.27 4.14 -10.24
CA ALA A 143 -0.70 3.68 -8.98
C ALA A 143 -1.32 4.41 -7.79
N ASN A 144 -1.42 5.74 -7.81
CA ASN A 144 -1.96 6.49 -6.68
C ASN A 144 -3.45 6.19 -6.46
N LEU A 145 -4.23 5.97 -7.51
CA LEU A 145 -5.63 5.57 -7.36
C LEU A 145 -5.75 4.13 -6.85
N SER A 146 -5.15 3.19 -7.58
CA SER A 146 -5.28 1.75 -7.29
C SER A 146 -4.69 1.41 -5.93
N TRP A 147 -3.50 1.91 -5.61
CA TRP A 147 -2.82 1.66 -4.33
C TRP A 147 -3.59 2.25 -3.15
N SER A 148 -4.13 3.48 -3.29
CA SER A 148 -4.90 4.10 -2.22
C SER A 148 -6.23 3.38 -1.98
N LEU A 149 -6.95 3.00 -3.04
CA LEU A 149 -8.20 2.25 -2.92
C LEU A 149 -7.97 0.86 -2.33
N LEU A 150 -6.92 0.17 -2.78
CA LEU A 150 -6.51 -1.11 -2.24
C LEU A 150 -6.18 -0.98 -0.75
N ASN A 151 -5.40 0.03 -0.36
CA ASN A 151 -5.06 0.25 1.04
C ASN A 151 -6.28 0.60 1.90
N LEU A 152 -7.36 1.16 1.34
CA LEU A 152 -8.61 1.42 2.06
C LEU A 152 -9.49 0.17 2.23
N LEU A 153 -9.13 -0.98 1.64
CA LEU A 153 -9.85 -2.22 1.89
C LEU A 153 -9.75 -2.62 3.36
N PRO A 154 -10.84 -3.16 3.95
CA PRO A 154 -10.84 -3.59 5.35
C PRO A 154 -10.17 -4.95 5.51
N VAL A 155 -8.86 -5.00 5.22
CA VAL A 155 -8.00 -6.18 5.30
C VAL A 155 -6.74 -5.81 6.07
N TRP A 156 -6.43 -6.52 7.16
CA TRP A 156 -5.17 -6.31 7.88
C TRP A 156 -4.00 -6.88 7.08
N PRO A 157 -2.82 -6.22 7.01
CA PRO A 157 -2.39 -5.01 7.74
C PRO A 157 -2.61 -3.68 6.98
N LEU A 158 -3.41 -3.68 5.91
CA LEU A 158 -3.69 -2.48 5.12
C LEU A 158 -4.35 -1.38 5.98
N ASP A 159 -4.27 -0.15 5.51
CA ASP A 159 -4.75 1.03 6.23
C ASP A 159 -6.24 0.97 6.57
N GLY A 160 -7.07 0.52 5.63
CA GLY A 160 -8.49 0.28 5.80
C GLY A 160 -8.75 -0.80 6.84
N GLY A 161 -7.91 -1.84 6.92
CA GLY A 161 -7.96 -2.82 8.00
C GLY A 161 -7.65 -2.22 9.37
N ARG A 162 -6.66 -1.30 9.45
CA ARG A 162 -6.35 -0.56 10.69
C ARG A 162 -7.50 0.36 11.09
N ILE A 163 -8.10 1.06 10.14
CA ILE A 163 -9.29 1.91 10.37
C ILE A 163 -10.46 1.05 10.85
N SER A 164 -10.77 -0.04 10.15
CA SER A 164 -11.84 -0.96 10.50
C SER A 164 -11.63 -1.57 11.88
N HIS A 165 -10.41 -1.94 12.26
CA HIS A 165 -10.13 -2.43 13.60
C HIS A 165 -10.46 -1.39 14.69
N GLN A 166 -10.10 -0.12 14.48
CA GLN A 166 -10.44 0.97 15.40
C GLN A 166 -11.96 1.20 15.49
N VAL A 167 -12.67 1.11 14.37
CA VAL A 167 -14.13 1.26 14.30
C VAL A 167 -14.83 0.09 14.97
N ILE A 168 -14.43 -1.16 14.69
CA ILE A 168 -14.99 -2.35 15.34
C ILE A 168 -14.76 -2.28 16.85
N GLY A 169 -13.54 -1.91 17.27
CA GLY A 169 -13.20 -1.74 18.69
C GLY A 169 -14.03 -0.69 19.43
N ARG A 170 -14.72 0.23 18.72
CA ARG A 170 -15.67 1.17 19.33
C ARG A 170 -16.93 0.49 19.86
N PHE A 171 -17.34 -0.60 19.24
CA PHE A 171 -18.57 -1.33 19.55
C PHE A 171 -18.30 -2.71 20.19
N ARG A 172 -17.16 -3.31 19.88
CA ARG A 172 -16.80 -4.69 20.22
C ARG A 172 -15.37 -4.80 20.74
N ALA A 173 -15.12 -4.27 21.94
CA ALA A 173 -13.76 -4.15 22.46
C ALA A 173 -13.04 -5.50 22.68
N PHE A 174 -13.77 -6.55 23.08
CA PHE A 174 -13.15 -7.83 23.46
C PHE A 174 -12.75 -8.73 22.30
N ASP A 175 -13.43 -8.62 21.15
CA ASP A 175 -13.25 -9.49 19.99
C ASP A 175 -12.96 -8.73 18.69
N ALA A 176 -12.73 -7.41 18.76
CA ALA A 176 -12.42 -6.59 17.57
C ALA A 176 -11.27 -7.14 16.75
N TRP A 177 -10.20 -7.59 17.40
CA TRP A 177 -9.04 -8.17 16.74
C TRP A 177 -9.41 -9.46 15.98
N GLU A 178 -10.11 -10.38 16.63
CA GLU A 178 -10.53 -11.65 16.02
C GLU A 178 -11.50 -11.42 14.86
N LEU A 179 -12.46 -10.51 15.02
CA LEU A 179 -13.42 -10.15 13.98
C LEU A 179 -12.73 -9.50 12.78
N MET A 180 -11.74 -8.62 13.01
CA MET A 180 -10.96 -8.01 11.95
C MET A 180 -10.18 -9.05 11.14
N LEU A 181 -9.54 -10.02 11.80
CA LEU A 181 -8.82 -11.10 11.11
C LEU A 181 -9.77 -11.98 10.29
N LYS A 182 -10.93 -12.36 10.85
CA LYS A 182 -11.97 -13.13 10.13
C LYS A 182 -12.50 -12.37 8.91
N LEU A 183 -12.80 -11.08 9.06
CA LEU A 183 -13.21 -10.21 7.96
C LEU A 183 -12.14 -10.13 6.87
N SER A 184 -10.87 -9.97 7.27
CA SER A 184 -9.73 -9.93 6.36
C SER A 184 -9.62 -11.21 5.54
N ILE A 185 -9.74 -12.38 6.18
CA ILE A 185 -9.69 -13.69 5.51
C ILE A 185 -10.84 -13.82 4.50
N LEU A 186 -12.07 -13.44 4.88
CA LEU A 186 -13.23 -13.51 4.01
C LEU A 186 -13.06 -12.65 2.75
N ILE A 187 -12.60 -11.41 2.91
CA ILE A 187 -12.37 -10.50 1.79
C ILE A 187 -11.23 -11.01 0.90
N CYS A 188 -10.13 -11.47 1.48
CA CYS A 188 -9.03 -12.06 0.73
C CYS A 188 -9.50 -13.27 -0.10
N ALA A 189 -10.27 -14.17 0.50
CA ALA A 189 -10.82 -15.33 -0.20
C ALA A 189 -11.75 -14.92 -1.36
N GLY A 190 -12.59 -13.90 -1.16
CA GLY A 190 -13.44 -13.34 -2.21
C GLY A 190 -12.65 -12.76 -3.39
N ILE A 191 -11.62 -11.97 -3.11
CA ILE A 191 -10.74 -11.39 -4.16
C ILE A 191 -9.99 -12.50 -4.91
N VAL A 192 -9.44 -13.49 -4.19
CA VAL A 192 -8.75 -14.63 -4.81
C VAL A 192 -9.71 -15.43 -5.70
N ALA A 193 -10.93 -15.71 -5.22
CA ALA A 193 -11.94 -16.42 -6.01
C ALA A 193 -12.34 -15.62 -7.26
N TRP A 194 -12.51 -14.30 -7.15
CA TRP A 194 -12.77 -13.42 -8.28
C TRP A 194 -11.64 -13.45 -9.31
N CYS A 195 -10.39 -13.26 -8.89
CA CYS A 195 -9.24 -13.32 -9.80
C CYS A 195 -9.08 -14.69 -10.46
N ALA A 196 -9.34 -15.78 -9.72
CA ALA A 196 -9.29 -17.14 -10.26
C ALA A 196 -10.40 -17.39 -11.29
N PHE A 197 -11.61 -16.86 -11.04
CA PHE A 197 -12.72 -16.93 -11.99
C PHE A 197 -12.41 -16.16 -13.28
N GLU A 198 -11.93 -14.92 -13.18
CA GLU A 198 -11.51 -14.12 -14.33
C GLU A 198 -10.40 -14.80 -15.14
N PHE A 199 -9.40 -15.38 -14.45
CA PHE A 199 -8.37 -16.16 -15.10
C PHE A 199 -8.92 -17.39 -15.83
N ALA A 200 -9.87 -18.11 -15.22
CA ALA A 200 -10.48 -19.29 -15.83
C ALA A 200 -11.36 -18.97 -17.05
N GLN A 201 -12.05 -17.83 -17.05
CA GLN A 201 -12.96 -17.44 -18.13
C GLN A 201 -12.23 -16.73 -19.29
N HIS A 202 -11.33 -15.81 -18.97
CA HIS A 202 -10.74 -14.88 -19.94
C HIS A 202 -9.24 -15.08 -20.14
N GLY A 203 -8.55 -15.84 -19.26
CA GLY A 203 -7.09 -15.95 -19.26
C GLY A 203 -6.36 -14.75 -18.64
N ASP A 204 -7.11 -13.70 -18.27
CA ASP A 204 -6.60 -12.35 -17.97
C ASP A 204 -6.71 -11.92 -16.48
N GLY A 205 -6.88 -12.87 -15.56
CA GLY A 205 -6.90 -12.57 -14.13
C GLY A 205 -5.57 -11.97 -13.62
N ASP A 206 -5.64 -10.90 -12.83
CA ASP A 206 -4.47 -10.26 -12.22
C ASP A 206 -3.80 -11.22 -11.22
N ARG A 207 -2.73 -11.88 -11.69
CA ARG A 207 -1.96 -12.87 -10.93
C ARG A 207 -1.25 -12.23 -9.74
N PHE A 208 -0.80 -10.98 -9.87
CA PHE A 208 -0.14 -10.28 -8.78
C PHE A 208 -1.13 -10.02 -7.65
N LEU A 209 -2.30 -9.49 -7.97
CA LEU A 209 -3.38 -9.25 -7.01
C LEU A 209 -3.82 -10.55 -6.33
N MET A 210 -4.01 -11.62 -7.10
CA MET A 210 -4.39 -12.94 -6.60
C MET A 210 -3.36 -13.49 -5.60
N ILE A 211 -2.07 -13.48 -5.96
CA ILE A 211 -0.99 -13.98 -5.09
C ILE A 211 -0.89 -13.11 -3.82
N MET A 212 -0.96 -11.79 -3.97
CA MET A 212 -0.87 -10.87 -2.83
C MET A 212 -2.01 -11.12 -1.84
N PHE A 213 -3.27 -11.20 -2.29
CA PHE A 213 -4.40 -11.46 -1.40
C PHE A 213 -4.44 -12.88 -0.86
N ALA A 214 -3.92 -13.88 -1.58
CA ALA A 214 -3.73 -15.22 -1.04
C ALA A 214 -2.72 -15.21 0.13
N LEU A 215 -1.59 -14.51 -0.02
CA LEU A 215 -0.59 -14.37 1.04
C LEU A 215 -1.14 -13.58 2.24
N LEU A 216 -1.85 -12.47 2.01
CA LEU A 216 -2.49 -11.70 3.07
C LEU A 216 -3.55 -12.53 3.81
N GLY A 217 -4.41 -13.25 3.10
CA GLY A 217 -5.42 -14.13 3.69
C GLY A 217 -4.78 -15.22 4.54
N PHE A 218 -3.73 -15.87 4.03
CA PHE A 218 -2.97 -16.88 4.76
C PHE A 218 -2.29 -16.31 6.01
N GLN A 219 -1.69 -15.12 5.92
CA GLN A 219 -1.09 -14.44 7.07
C GLN A 219 -2.12 -14.13 8.16
N ASN A 220 -3.30 -13.63 7.78
CA ASN A 220 -4.39 -13.35 8.72
C ASN A 220 -4.90 -14.63 9.39
N PHE A 221 -5.02 -15.72 8.63
CA PHE A 221 -5.38 -17.04 9.16
C PHE A 221 -4.37 -17.58 10.17
N GLN A 222 -3.06 -17.49 9.87
CA GLN A 222 -2.01 -17.85 10.81
C GLN A 222 -2.08 -17.03 12.10
N THR A 223 -2.30 -15.72 11.97
CA THR A 223 -2.40 -14.78 13.10
C THR A 223 -3.62 -15.10 13.97
N LEU A 224 -4.75 -15.45 13.35
CA LEU A 224 -5.97 -15.85 14.04
C LEU A 224 -5.74 -17.12 14.85
N GLN A 225 -5.12 -18.15 14.25
CA GLN A 225 -4.83 -19.40 14.96
C GLN A 225 -3.90 -19.19 16.16
N ALA A 226 -2.87 -18.36 16.01
CA ALA A 226 -1.95 -18.04 17.10
C ALA A 226 -2.68 -17.32 18.25
N SER A 227 -3.59 -16.40 17.94
CA SER A 227 -4.39 -15.66 18.93
C SER A 227 -5.32 -16.58 19.72
N THR A 228 -5.91 -17.59 19.09
CA THR A 228 -6.81 -18.55 19.75
C THR A 228 -6.05 -19.55 20.63
N ARG A 229 -4.83 -19.96 20.24
CA ARG A 229 -4.00 -20.90 21.02
C ARG A 229 -3.46 -20.32 22.31
N GLY A 230 -3.20 -19.01 22.38
CA GLY A 230 -2.71 -18.34 23.59
C GLY A 230 -3.75 -18.04 24.67
N ARG A 231 -5.00 -18.50 24.49
CA ARG A 231 -6.09 -18.33 25.48
C ARG A 231 -6.29 -19.56 26.38
N TRP A 232 -5.48 -20.59 26.23
CA TRP A 232 -5.51 -21.83 27.02
C TRP A 232 -4.29 -21.94 27.92
#